data_AF-A0A3Q2CIE5-F1
#
_entry.id   AF-A0A3Q2CIE5-F1
#
_cell.length_a   1.000
_cell.length_b   1.000
_cell.length_c   1.000
_cell.angle_alpha   90.00
_cell.angle_beta   90.00
_cell.angle_gamma   90.00
#
_symmetry.space_group_name_H-M   'P 1'
#
loop_
_entity.id
_entity.type
_entity.pdbx_description
1 polymer ?
#
loop_
_entity_poly.entity_id
_entity_poly.type
_entity_poly.pdbx_seq_one_letter_code
_entity_poly.pdbx_strand_id
1 'polypeptide(L)'
;MKMLRFRSPSIRSLDQELLCTIRLLDDSEISCTIQTRGQFLLDHVCNHYNLLERDYFGIRYVDPDKQRHWLEPNKPVVKQMKSQQPYTMCFRVKFYPHEPMKIKEELTRYLLYLQLKRDIYHGRLLCPFAEAAYLGACIIQAELGDYDPEEHPSDYIRDFKLFPKQSLKLERKIMEIHKNELRTLQAQQPFWASQPQGLWFSRETRGFTSSNGKYNWFGENNYNQTVLFF
;
A
#
# COMPACT_ATOMS: atom_id res chain seq x y z
N MET A 1 -18.31 54.92 42.40
CA MET A 1 -18.76 53.67 41.74
C MET A 1 -17.68 53.21 40.77
N LYS A 2 -16.95 52.12 41.07
CA LYS A 2 -15.96 51.52 40.16
C LYS A 2 -16.66 50.40 39.40
N MET A 3 -16.78 50.53 38.07
CA MET A 3 -17.28 49.45 37.22
C MET A 3 -16.29 48.29 37.22
N LEU A 4 -16.70 47.15 37.77
CA LEU A 4 -16.01 45.87 37.60
C LEU A 4 -16.15 45.46 36.14
N ARG A 5 -15.05 45.57 35.37
CA ARG A 5 -14.96 44.95 34.06
C ARG A 5 -14.96 43.44 34.25
N PHE A 6 -16.08 42.80 33.93
CA PHE A 6 -16.10 41.36 33.70
C PHE A 6 -15.15 41.05 32.54
N ARG A 7 -14.00 40.45 32.85
CA ARG A 7 -13.21 39.74 31.83
C ARG A 7 -14.05 38.53 31.43
N SER A 8 -14.63 38.57 30.24
CA SER A 8 -15.13 37.37 29.58
C SER A 8 -14.01 36.31 29.61
N PRO A 9 -14.29 35.06 30.01
CA PRO A 9 -13.30 34.02 29.93
C PRO A 9 -12.89 33.91 28.46
N SER A 10 -11.59 34.09 28.20
CA SER A 10 -11.00 33.83 26.90
C SER A 10 -11.32 32.39 26.51
N ILE A 11 -12.22 32.21 25.54
CA ILE A 11 -12.41 30.95 24.81
C ILE A 11 -11.12 30.72 24.00
N ARG A 12 -10.04 30.31 24.66
CA ARG A 12 -8.84 29.80 24.01
C ARG A 12 -8.55 28.46 24.66
N SER A 13 -8.40 27.47 23.80
CA SER A 13 -8.12 26.05 24.04
C SER A 13 -9.29 25.17 24.54
N LEU A 14 -10.35 25.06 23.75
CA LEU A 14 -10.82 23.70 23.47
C LEU A 14 -9.74 23.10 22.56
N ASP A 15 -9.15 21.98 23.00
CA ASP A 15 -8.15 21.22 22.26
C ASP A 15 -8.62 21.04 20.82
N GLN A 16 -8.08 21.80 19.88
CA GLN A 16 -8.48 21.69 18.48
C GLN A 16 -7.86 20.37 18.01
N GLU A 17 -8.68 19.31 17.96
CA GLU A 17 -8.24 18.00 17.49
C GLU A 17 -7.65 18.15 16.09
N LEU A 18 -6.33 18.08 16.01
CA LEU A 18 -5.62 18.19 14.76
C LEU A 18 -5.80 16.85 14.02
N LEU A 19 -6.49 16.89 12.88
CA LEU A 19 -6.75 15.71 12.07
C LEU A 19 -5.64 15.49 11.02
N CYS A 20 -5.35 14.23 10.72
CA CYS A 20 -4.57 13.78 9.59
C CYS A 20 -5.31 12.73 8.76
N THR A 21 -4.98 12.71 7.48
CA THR A 21 -5.41 11.69 6.54
C THR A 21 -4.28 10.69 6.33
N ILE A 22 -4.56 9.41 6.52
CA ILE A 22 -3.66 8.31 6.16
C ILE A 22 -4.21 7.64 4.92
N ARG A 23 -3.48 7.77 3.81
CA ARG A 23 -3.79 7.06 2.56
C ARG A 23 -3.25 5.64 2.61
N LEU A 24 -4.12 4.66 2.42
CA LEU A 24 -3.80 3.24 2.53
C LEU A 24 -3.17 2.68 1.24
N LEU A 25 -3.02 1.35 1.17
CA LEU A 25 -2.36 0.68 0.05
C LEU A 25 -3.26 0.55 -1.18
N ASP A 26 -4.57 0.46 -0.98
CA ASP A 26 -5.64 0.46 -2.00
C ASP A 26 -6.10 1.87 -2.41
N ASP A 27 -5.39 2.91 -1.96
CA ASP A 27 -5.72 4.33 -2.16
C ASP A 27 -6.96 4.84 -1.42
N SER A 28 -7.62 4.02 -0.60
CA SER A 28 -8.59 4.50 0.37
C SER A 28 -7.93 5.37 1.45
N GLU A 29 -8.73 6.16 2.16
CA GLU A 29 -8.24 7.12 3.14
C GLU A 29 -8.96 6.93 4.48
N ILE A 30 -8.20 6.98 5.57
CA ILE A 30 -8.74 7.03 6.93
C ILE A 30 -8.30 8.31 7.62
N SER A 31 -9.17 8.86 8.47
CA SER A 31 -8.90 10.07 9.25
C SER A 31 -8.53 9.71 10.69
N CYS A 32 -7.50 10.35 11.23
CA CYS A 32 -7.02 10.12 12.60
C CYS A 32 -6.54 11.43 13.25
N THR A 33 -6.42 11.45 14.57
CA THR A 33 -5.91 12.63 15.31
C THR A 33 -4.38 12.57 15.47
N ILE A 34 -3.66 13.66 15.17
CA ILE A 34 -2.18 13.71 15.25
C ILE A 34 -1.64 13.97 16.65
N GLN A 35 -2.48 14.25 17.64
CA GLN A 35 -2.07 14.46 19.04
C GLN A 35 -1.58 13.18 19.74
N THR A 36 -1.38 12.10 18.98
CA THR A 36 -0.96 10.78 19.45
C THR A 36 0.49 10.45 19.08
N ARG A 37 0.96 9.27 19.48
CA ARG A 37 2.27 8.71 19.09
C ARG A 37 2.17 7.99 17.75
N GLY A 38 3.28 7.91 17.01
CA GLY A 38 3.31 7.22 15.73
C GLY A 38 2.84 5.76 15.80
N GLN A 39 3.13 5.06 16.90
CA GLN A 39 2.68 3.68 17.12
C GLN A 39 1.16 3.56 17.12
N PHE A 40 0.44 4.52 17.72
CA PHE A 40 -1.02 4.48 17.76
C PHE A 40 -1.64 4.59 16.37
N LEU A 41 -1.09 5.46 15.49
CA LEU A 41 -1.56 5.55 14.11
C LEU A 41 -1.29 4.25 13.34
N LEU A 42 -0.13 3.64 13.54
CA LEU A 42 0.20 2.37 12.91
C LEU A 42 -0.73 1.26 13.39
N ASP A 43 -0.96 1.16 14.70
CA ASP A 43 -1.88 0.19 15.28
C ASP A 43 -3.31 0.42 14.80
N HIS A 44 -3.74 1.68 14.65
CA HIS A 44 -5.05 2.02 14.13
C HIS A 44 -5.25 1.51 12.69
N VAL A 45 -4.28 1.72 11.80
CA VAL A 45 -4.32 1.18 10.43
C VAL A 45 -4.27 -0.35 10.43
N CYS A 46 -3.37 -0.95 11.21
CA CYS A 46 -3.26 -2.40 11.31
C CYS A 46 -4.55 -3.05 11.83
N ASN A 47 -5.21 -2.42 12.80
CA ASN A 47 -6.49 -2.90 13.32
C ASN A 47 -7.63 -2.71 12.32
N HIS A 48 -7.63 -1.62 11.54
CA HIS A 48 -8.59 -1.42 10.45
C HIS A 48 -8.55 -2.56 9.44
N TYR A 49 -7.35 -3.01 9.07
CA TYR A 49 -7.15 -4.17 8.20
C TYR A 49 -7.31 -5.54 8.89
N ASN A 50 -7.36 -5.60 10.23
CA ASN A 50 -7.17 -6.84 10.99
C ASN A 50 -5.83 -7.54 10.66
N LEU A 51 -4.78 -6.76 10.47
CA LEU A 51 -3.46 -7.23 10.04
C LEU A 51 -2.68 -7.87 11.21
N LEU A 52 -2.24 -9.12 11.01
CA LEU A 52 -1.45 -9.88 11.99
C LEU A 52 0.06 -9.71 11.78
N GLU A 53 0.56 -9.87 10.55
CA GLU A 53 1.98 -9.75 10.21
C GLU A 53 2.37 -8.28 9.96
N ARG A 54 2.35 -7.47 11.02
CA ARG A 54 2.49 -5.99 10.95
C ARG A 54 3.90 -5.50 10.63
N ASP A 55 4.91 -6.34 10.84
CA ASP A 55 6.32 -5.94 10.83
C ASP A 55 6.82 -5.47 9.46
N TYR A 56 6.11 -5.79 8.38
CA TYR A 56 6.45 -5.36 7.02
C TYR A 56 6.06 -3.92 6.71
N PHE A 57 5.18 -3.31 7.50
CA PHE A 57 4.51 -2.07 7.14
C PHE A 57 4.94 -0.89 8.02
N GLY A 58 4.66 0.32 7.53
CA GLY A 58 4.88 1.54 8.28
C GLY A 58 4.09 2.71 7.70
N ILE A 59 4.09 3.81 8.45
CA ILE A 59 3.54 5.08 7.99
C ILE A 59 4.69 5.98 7.56
N ARG A 60 4.58 6.58 6.38
CA ARG A 60 5.50 7.60 5.90
C ARG A 60 4.79 8.93 5.65
N TYR A 61 5.52 10.02 5.78
CA TYR A 61 5.07 11.37 5.45
C TYR A 61 6.09 12.06 4.54
N VAL A 62 5.70 13.20 3.98
CA VAL A 62 6.56 14.06 3.18
C VAL A 62 6.73 15.37 3.92
N ASP A 63 7.95 15.82 4.14
CA ASP A 63 8.23 17.08 4.81
C ASP A 63 8.11 18.28 3.84
N PRO A 64 8.20 19.53 4.34
CA PRO A 64 8.16 20.72 3.48
C PRO A 64 9.23 20.73 2.37
N ASP A 65 10.40 20.13 2.62
CA ASP A 65 11.52 20.00 1.69
C ASP A 65 11.37 18.83 0.70
N LYS A 66 10.16 18.25 0.62
CA LYS A 66 9.77 17.14 -0.26
C LYS A 66 10.53 15.84 0.00
N GLN A 67 11.15 15.69 1.17
CA GLN A 67 11.80 14.47 1.60
C GLN A 67 10.81 13.50 2.22
N ARG A 68 11.01 12.21 1.97
CA ARG A 68 10.15 11.13 2.49
C ARG A 68 10.73 10.61 3.79
N HIS A 69 9.91 10.60 4.83
CA HIS A 69 10.31 10.14 6.16
C HIS A 69 9.38 9.05 6.66
N TRP A 70 9.95 8.05 7.33
CA TRP A 70 9.17 7.09 8.09
C TRP A 70 8.80 7.68 9.45
N LEU A 71 7.54 7.53 9.84
CA LEU A 71 7.07 7.91 11.15
C LEU A 71 7.71 7.01 12.20
N GLU A 72 8.33 7.62 13.20
CA GLU A 72 8.91 6.95 14.35
C GLU A 72 7.80 6.58 15.34
N PRO A 73 7.64 5.29 15.70
CA PRO A 73 6.50 4.86 16.51
C PRO A 73 6.49 5.46 17.93
N ASN A 74 7.68 5.66 18.51
CA ASN A 74 7.84 6.09 19.90
C ASN A 74 7.76 7.62 20.09
N LYS A 75 7.66 8.40 19.00
CA LYS A 75 7.62 9.86 19.06
C LYS A 75 6.21 10.40 18.80
N PRO A 76 5.80 11.51 19.44
CA PRO A 76 4.56 12.20 19.10
C PRO A 76 4.54 12.63 17.63
N VAL A 77 3.42 12.44 16.93
CA VAL A 77 3.31 12.71 15.49
C VAL A 77 3.51 14.21 15.21
N VAL A 78 2.91 15.08 16.01
CA VAL A 78 3.09 16.55 15.94
C VAL A 78 4.54 17.02 16.02
N LYS A 79 5.43 16.26 16.70
CA LYS A 79 6.85 16.64 16.81
C LYS A 79 7.68 16.21 15.60
N GLN A 80 7.18 15.25 14.83
CA GLN A 80 7.83 14.71 13.65
C GLN A 80 7.37 15.46 12.40
N MET A 81 6.06 15.67 12.30
CA MET A 81 5.45 16.38 11.20
C MET A 81 5.68 17.88 11.36
N LYS A 82 6.68 18.41 10.65
CA LYS A 82 6.90 19.85 10.49
C LYS A 82 6.06 20.47 9.36
N SER A 83 5.13 19.71 8.80
CA SER A 83 4.30 20.12 7.66
C SER A 83 3.18 21.08 8.07
N GLN A 84 2.75 21.93 7.13
CA GLN A 84 1.51 22.70 7.27
C GLN A 84 0.30 21.82 6.95
N GLN A 85 -0.88 22.18 7.47
CA GLN A 85 -2.13 21.48 7.14
C GLN A 85 -2.46 21.58 5.64
N PRO A 86 -3.10 20.55 5.04
CA PRO A 86 -3.56 19.31 5.67
C PRO A 86 -2.43 18.31 5.93
N TYR A 87 -2.54 17.57 7.04
CA TYR A 87 -1.57 16.53 7.40
C TYR A 87 -1.88 15.24 6.64
N THR A 88 -1.12 14.96 5.57
CA THR A 88 -1.28 13.72 4.80
C THR A 88 -0.11 12.77 5.02
N MET A 89 -0.44 11.52 5.30
CA MET A 89 0.51 10.42 5.48
C MET A 89 0.11 9.22 4.61
N CYS A 90 0.99 8.24 4.50
CA CYS A 90 0.78 7.07 3.67
C CYS A 90 1.18 5.80 4.42
N PHE A 91 0.28 4.83 4.52
CA PHE A 91 0.61 3.48 4.97
C PHE A 91 1.23 2.69 3.82
N ARG A 92 2.45 2.18 4.00
CA ARG A 92 3.26 1.57 2.93
C ARG A 92 4.08 0.41 3.48
N VAL A 93 4.55 -0.45 2.58
CA VAL A 93 5.55 -1.47 2.93
C VAL A 93 6.87 -0.78 3.25
N LYS A 94 7.39 -1.06 4.44
CA LYS A 94 8.68 -0.56 4.93
C LYS A 94 9.78 -1.59 4.75
N PHE A 95 9.43 -2.87 4.91
CA PHE A 95 10.37 -3.99 4.77
C PHE A 95 9.75 -5.04 3.86
N TYR A 96 10.39 -5.29 2.73
CA TYR A 96 10.03 -6.41 1.87
C TYR A 96 10.60 -7.71 2.45
N PRO A 97 9.83 -8.80 2.49
CA PRO A 97 10.32 -10.07 3.02
C PRO A 97 11.41 -10.68 2.13
N HIS A 98 12.40 -11.35 2.74
CA HIS A 98 13.42 -12.14 2.03
C HIS A 98 12.81 -13.28 1.22
N GLU A 99 11.73 -13.83 1.75
CA GLU A 99 11.14 -15.07 1.26
C GLU A 99 9.63 -14.89 1.26
N PRO A 100 9.06 -14.47 0.12
CA PRO A 100 7.61 -14.27 -0.06
C PRO A 100 6.79 -15.47 0.39
N MET A 101 7.29 -16.68 0.14
CA MET A 101 6.62 -17.94 0.49
C MET A 101 6.46 -18.16 1.99
N LYS A 102 7.22 -17.45 2.83
CA LYS A 102 7.09 -17.53 4.29
C LYS A 102 5.96 -16.66 4.84
N ILE A 103 5.43 -15.73 4.06
CA ILE A 103 4.25 -14.95 4.43
C ILE A 103 3.08 -15.90 4.56
N LYS A 104 2.48 -15.96 5.75
CA LYS A 104 1.39 -16.91 6.04
C LYS A 104 0.04 -16.31 5.71
N GLU A 105 -0.16 -15.05 6.08
CA GLU A 105 -1.45 -14.40 5.93
C GLU A 105 -1.67 -13.95 4.50
N GLU A 106 -2.82 -14.30 3.96
CA GLU A 106 -3.22 -13.92 2.62
C GLU A 106 -3.35 -12.40 2.47
N LEU A 107 -3.93 -11.74 3.48
CA LEU A 107 -4.04 -10.29 3.51
C LEU A 107 -2.66 -9.61 3.42
N THR A 108 -1.64 -10.15 4.10
CA THR A 108 -0.28 -9.61 4.00
C THR A 108 0.27 -9.73 2.58
N ARG A 109 0.07 -10.89 1.92
CA ARG A 109 0.45 -11.09 0.51
C ARG A 109 -0.25 -10.10 -0.41
N TYR A 110 -1.55 -9.89 -0.22
CA TYR A 110 -2.32 -8.91 -0.98
C TYR A 110 -1.81 -7.48 -0.81
N LEU A 111 -1.56 -7.05 0.43
CA LEU A 111 -1.04 -5.70 0.70
C LEU A 111 0.38 -5.51 0.12
N LEU A 112 1.21 -6.56 0.11
CA LEU A 112 2.51 -6.56 -0.58
C LEU A 112 2.33 -6.44 -2.10
N TYR A 113 1.40 -7.19 -2.70
CA TYR A 113 1.02 -7.07 -4.11
C TYR A 113 0.62 -5.63 -4.48
N LEU A 114 -0.28 -5.01 -3.71
CA LEU A 114 -0.72 -3.63 -3.96
C LEU A 114 0.44 -2.64 -3.94
N GLN A 115 1.38 -2.82 -3.01
CA GLN A 115 2.57 -2.00 -2.97
C GLN A 115 3.46 -2.22 -4.19
N LEU A 116 3.71 -3.47 -4.58
CA LEU A 116 4.55 -3.81 -5.73
C LEU A 116 3.94 -3.27 -7.03
N LYS A 117 2.64 -3.46 -7.26
CA LYS A 117 1.89 -2.87 -8.38
C LYS A 117 2.09 -1.36 -8.42
N ARG A 118 1.98 -0.67 -7.28
CA ARG A 118 2.22 0.77 -7.18
C ARG A 118 3.67 1.15 -7.48
N ASP A 119 4.65 0.40 -6.98
CA ASP A 119 6.07 0.71 -7.17
C ASP A 119 6.52 0.44 -8.62
N ILE A 120 5.93 -0.54 -9.30
CA ILE A 120 6.05 -0.75 -10.75
C ILE A 120 5.48 0.46 -11.50
N TYR A 121 4.22 0.84 -11.21
CA TYR A 121 3.55 1.95 -11.88
C TYR A 121 4.29 3.29 -11.73
N HIS A 122 4.92 3.53 -10.58
CA HIS A 122 5.73 4.73 -10.35
C HIS A 122 7.20 4.61 -10.78
N GLY A 123 7.61 3.47 -11.35
CA GLY A 123 8.97 3.25 -11.85
C GLY A 123 10.03 3.16 -10.76
N ARG A 124 9.63 2.77 -9.54
CA ARG A 124 10.54 2.49 -8.42
C ARG A 124 11.10 1.09 -8.48
N LEU A 125 10.37 0.17 -9.11
CA LEU A 125 10.87 -1.16 -9.46
C LEU A 125 11.23 -1.16 -10.93
N LEU A 126 12.52 -1.37 -11.23
CA LEU A 126 12.99 -1.50 -12.60
C LEU A 126 12.82 -2.96 -13.04
N CYS A 127 12.12 -3.17 -14.15
CA CYS A 127 11.89 -4.49 -14.72
C CYS A 127 12.46 -4.50 -16.14
N PRO A 128 13.27 -5.50 -16.51
CA PRO A 128 13.58 -5.72 -17.92
C PRO A 128 12.29 -6.09 -18.70
N PHE A 129 12.36 -6.01 -20.03
CA PHE A 129 11.16 -6.04 -20.87
C PHE A 129 10.35 -7.34 -20.72
N ALA A 130 11.01 -8.49 -20.64
CA ALA A 130 10.35 -9.79 -20.56
C ALA A 130 9.58 -9.94 -19.24
N GLU A 131 10.20 -9.52 -18.15
CA GLU A 131 9.68 -9.57 -16.78
C GLU A 131 8.56 -8.54 -16.60
N ALA A 132 8.69 -7.34 -17.16
CA ALA A 132 7.61 -6.37 -17.19
C ALA A 132 6.38 -6.93 -17.93
N ALA A 133 6.59 -7.62 -19.06
CA ALA A 133 5.49 -8.23 -19.80
C ALA A 133 4.82 -9.35 -18.99
N TYR A 134 5.61 -10.19 -18.32
CA TYR A 134 5.09 -11.28 -17.50
C TYR A 134 4.33 -10.76 -16.27
N LEU A 135 4.91 -9.82 -15.50
CA LEU A 135 4.24 -9.19 -14.36
C LEU A 135 2.96 -8.47 -14.78
N GLY A 136 3.00 -7.77 -15.92
CA GLY A 136 1.81 -7.15 -16.49
C GLY A 136 0.72 -8.18 -16.79
N ALA A 137 1.08 -9.33 -17.34
CA ALA A 137 0.14 -10.41 -17.62
C ALA A 137 -0.44 -11.02 -16.34
N CYS A 138 0.36 -11.23 -15.29
CA CYS A 138 -0.14 -11.69 -13.99
C CYS A 138 -1.09 -10.68 -13.34
N ILE A 139 -0.78 -9.37 -13.41
CA ILE A 139 -1.70 -8.34 -12.93
C ILE A 139 -3.03 -8.40 -13.70
N ILE A 140 -2.99 -8.50 -15.02
CA ILE A 140 -4.20 -8.59 -15.84
C ILE A 140 -5.00 -9.84 -15.49
N GLN A 141 -4.35 -10.99 -15.35
CA GLN A 141 -4.97 -12.25 -14.94
C GLN A 141 -5.64 -12.12 -13.55
N ALA A 142 -5.00 -11.42 -12.61
CA ALA A 142 -5.56 -11.20 -11.27
C ALA A 142 -6.75 -10.23 -11.26
N GLU A 143 -6.83 -9.29 -12.22
CA GLU A 143 -7.90 -8.29 -12.29
C GLU A 143 -9.08 -8.73 -13.19
N LEU A 144 -8.82 -9.50 -14.24
CA LEU A 144 -9.80 -9.90 -15.26
C LEU A 144 -10.13 -11.39 -15.27
N GLY A 145 -9.34 -12.23 -14.59
CA GLY A 145 -9.44 -13.68 -14.73
C GLY A 145 -8.82 -14.18 -16.03
N ASP A 146 -9.28 -15.33 -16.53
CA ASP A 146 -8.73 -15.93 -17.74
C ASP A 146 -9.11 -15.15 -19.01
N TYR A 147 -8.24 -15.19 -20.01
CA TYR A 147 -8.53 -14.62 -21.33
C TYR A 147 -9.74 -15.30 -22.02
N ASP A 148 -10.83 -14.55 -22.11
CA ASP A 148 -12.00 -14.79 -22.95
C ASP A 148 -11.98 -13.92 -24.23
N PRO A 149 -12.02 -14.49 -25.45
CA PRO A 149 -12.06 -13.72 -26.70
C PRO A 149 -13.34 -12.89 -26.92
N GLU A 150 -14.45 -13.18 -26.24
CA GLU A 150 -15.69 -12.39 -26.32
C GLU A 150 -15.62 -11.13 -25.46
N GLU A 151 -14.93 -11.21 -24.31
CA GLU A 151 -14.81 -10.09 -23.36
C GLU A 151 -13.52 -9.26 -23.58
N HIS A 152 -12.48 -9.84 -24.19
CA HIS A 152 -11.16 -9.21 -24.33
C HIS A 152 -10.83 -8.85 -25.79
N PRO A 153 -11.24 -7.64 -26.27
CA PRO A 153 -10.89 -7.13 -27.60
C PRO A 153 -9.38 -6.89 -27.75
N SER A 154 -8.89 -6.56 -28.95
CA SER A 154 -7.43 -6.51 -29.25
C SER A 154 -6.60 -5.49 -28.45
N ASP A 155 -7.22 -4.60 -27.69
CA ASP A 155 -6.59 -3.53 -26.91
C ASP A 155 -7.14 -3.39 -25.48
N TYR A 156 -7.75 -4.45 -24.95
CA TYR A 156 -8.38 -4.48 -23.62
C TYR A 156 -7.49 -4.04 -22.45
N ILE A 157 -6.16 -4.11 -22.60
CA ILE A 157 -5.22 -3.70 -21.55
C ILE A 157 -4.81 -2.22 -21.62
N ARG A 158 -5.23 -1.47 -22.66
CA ARG A 158 -4.80 -0.07 -22.87
C ARG A 158 -5.20 0.84 -21.71
N ASP A 159 -6.36 0.58 -21.11
CA ASP A 159 -6.89 1.36 -20.00
C ASP A 159 -6.23 0.98 -18.66
N PHE A 160 -5.55 -0.17 -18.60
CA PHE A 160 -4.76 -0.58 -17.44
C PHE A 160 -3.41 0.16 -17.47
N LYS A 161 -3.29 1.19 -16.63
CA LYS A 161 -2.04 1.93 -16.45
C LYS A 161 -1.07 1.14 -15.56
N LEU A 162 -0.40 0.14 -16.12
CA LEU A 162 0.45 -0.78 -15.37
C LEU A 162 1.87 -0.22 -15.18
N PHE A 163 2.41 0.44 -16.20
CA PHE A 163 3.81 0.91 -16.22
C PHE A 163 3.91 2.40 -16.57
N PRO A 164 4.95 3.12 -16.08
CA PRO A 164 5.15 4.54 -16.41
C PRO A 164 5.34 4.80 -17.92
N LYS A 165 5.93 3.83 -18.64
CA LYS A 165 6.19 3.87 -20.08
C LYS A 165 5.59 2.62 -20.75
N GLN A 166 4.28 2.51 -20.69
CA GLN A 166 3.55 1.42 -21.33
C GLN A 166 3.52 1.65 -22.86
N SER A 167 4.33 0.87 -23.58
CA SER A 167 4.39 0.93 -25.05
C SER A 167 3.46 -0.11 -25.67
N LEU A 168 2.98 0.15 -26.90
CA LEU A 168 2.18 -0.82 -27.66
C LEU A 168 2.90 -2.19 -27.82
N LYS A 169 4.23 -2.20 -27.87
CA LYS A 169 5.02 -3.43 -27.92
C LYS A 169 4.91 -4.22 -26.62
N LEU A 170 4.98 -3.55 -25.48
CA LEU A 170 4.82 -4.16 -24.17
C LEU A 170 3.39 -4.69 -24.00
N GLU A 171 2.40 -3.88 -24.38
CA GLU A 171 1.00 -4.28 -24.33
C GLU A 171 0.73 -5.57 -25.12
N ARG A 172 1.18 -5.64 -26.37
CA ARG A 172 1.04 -6.87 -27.18
C ARG A 172 1.66 -8.09 -26.50
N LYS A 173 2.82 -7.93 -25.86
CA LYS A 173 3.48 -9.05 -25.18
C LYS A 173 2.74 -9.48 -23.92
N ILE A 174 2.19 -8.53 -23.15
CA ILE A 174 1.33 -8.82 -21.99
C ILE A 174 0.11 -9.64 -22.43
N MET A 175 -0.60 -9.21 -23.48
CA MET A 175 -1.77 -9.92 -23.98
C MET A 175 -1.44 -11.31 -24.52
N GLU A 176 -0.28 -11.47 -25.17
CA GLU A 176 0.20 -12.76 -25.65
C GLU A 176 0.43 -13.75 -24.49
N ILE A 177 1.08 -13.29 -23.41
CA ILE A 177 1.33 -14.12 -22.22
C ILE A 177 0.02 -14.45 -21.51
N HIS A 178 -0.85 -13.45 -21.29
CA HIS A 178 -2.15 -13.65 -20.65
C HIS A 178 -3.00 -14.69 -21.40
N LYS A 179 -3.02 -14.64 -22.74
CA LYS A 179 -3.77 -15.58 -23.58
C LYS A 179 -3.20 -17.00 -23.57
N ASN A 180 -1.88 -17.15 -23.57
CA ASN A 180 -1.23 -18.43 -23.87
C ASN A 180 -0.66 -19.16 -22.64
N GLU A 181 -0.21 -18.42 -21.64
CA GLU A 181 0.61 -18.96 -20.55
C GLU A 181 -0.11 -19.00 -19.19
N LEU A 182 -1.15 -18.17 -19.00
CA LEU A 182 -1.80 -18.01 -17.69
C LEU A 182 -3.18 -18.67 -17.56
N ARG A 183 -3.72 -19.27 -18.64
CA ARG A 183 -5.05 -19.91 -18.72
C ARG A 183 -5.33 -21.01 -17.68
N THR A 184 -4.33 -21.50 -16.96
CA THR A 184 -4.46 -22.58 -15.96
C THR A 184 -4.12 -22.14 -14.54
N LEU A 185 -3.85 -20.85 -14.30
CA LEU A 185 -3.49 -20.36 -12.97
C LEU A 185 -4.67 -20.33 -11.98
N GLN A 186 -5.92 -20.57 -12.41
CA GLN A 186 -7.08 -20.63 -11.51
C GLN A 186 -6.90 -21.56 -10.30
N ALA A 187 -6.09 -22.62 -10.39
CA ALA A 187 -5.85 -23.53 -9.27
C ALA A 187 -4.94 -22.95 -8.16
N GLN A 188 -4.30 -21.80 -8.40
CA GLN A 188 -3.36 -21.14 -7.49
C GLN A 188 -3.66 -19.65 -7.25
N GLN A 189 -4.72 -19.11 -7.85
CA GLN A 189 -5.12 -17.72 -7.65
C GLN A 189 -5.39 -17.48 -6.15
N PRO A 190 -4.72 -16.51 -5.53
CA PRO A 190 -5.01 -16.17 -4.15
C PRO A 190 -6.44 -15.62 -4.07
N PHE A 191 -7.16 -16.00 -3.02
CA PHE A 191 -8.59 -15.73 -2.86
C PHE A 191 -8.97 -14.23 -2.92
N TRP A 192 -8.05 -13.30 -2.66
CA TRP A 192 -8.23 -11.86 -2.91
C TRP A 192 -8.38 -11.49 -4.39
N ALA A 193 -7.81 -12.24 -5.34
CA ALA A 193 -7.96 -12.01 -6.77
C ALA A 193 -9.38 -12.37 -7.27
N SER A 194 -10.11 -13.19 -6.49
CA SER A 194 -11.50 -13.56 -6.76
C SER A 194 -12.52 -12.60 -6.14
N GLN A 195 -12.09 -11.50 -5.54
CA GLN A 195 -12.95 -10.62 -4.73
C GLN A 195 -13.10 -9.22 -5.37
N PRO A 196 -14.34 -8.69 -5.51
CA PRO A 196 -14.55 -7.31 -5.93
C PRO A 196 -13.90 -6.36 -4.91
N GLN A 197 -13.28 -5.27 -5.39
CA GLN A 197 -12.47 -4.30 -4.62
C GLN A 197 -13.19 -3.57 -3.45
N GLY A 198 -14.36 -4.00 -2.97
CA GLY A 198 -15.24 -3.23 -2.07
C GLY A 198 -15.80 -3.92 -0.82
N LEU A 199 -15.40 -5.14 -0.44
CA LEU A 199 -16.10 -5.88 0.63
C LEU A 199 -15.17 -6.61 1.61
N TRP A 200 -14.57 -5.89 2.57
CA TRP A 200 -13.96 -6.54 3.73
C TRP A 200 -14.12 -5.73 5.01
N PHE A 201 -15.24 -5.93 5.73
CA PHE A 201 -15.34 -5.65 7.16
C PHE A 201 -15.48 -6.98 7.93
N SER A 202 -14.64 -7.10 8.98
CA SER A 202 -14.76 -8.01 10.14
C SER A 202 -14.27 -9.46 9.96
N ARG A 203 -13.19 -9.86 10.68
CA ARG A 203 -13.26 -10.41 12.06
C ARG A 203 -11.91 -10.97 12.58
N GLU A 204 -11.54 -10.50 13.77
CA GLU A 204 -10.68 -10.99 14.88
C GLU A 204 -9.75 -12.23 14.75
N THR A 205 -8.45 -12.09 15.10
CA THR A 205 -7.85 -12.52 16.41
C THR A 205 -6.29 -12.54 16.43
N ARG A 206 -5.70 -11.96 17.49
CA ARG A 206 -4.45 -12.30 18.27
C ARG A 206 -3.22 -12.82 17.48
N GLY A 207 -2.03 -12.23 17.45
CA GLY A 207 -1.24 -11.43 18.40
C GLY A 207 0.12 -12.13 18.64
N PHE A 208 1.28 -11.48 18.42
CA PHE A 208 2.59 -11.67 19.07
C PHE A 208 3.66 -10.78 18.40
N THR A 209 4.64 -10.30 19.17
CA THR A 209 5.67 -9.29 18.82
C THR A 209 7.05 -9.93 18.58
N SER A 210 7.93 -9.31 17.77
CA SER A 210 9.29 -8.88 18.21
C SER A 210 10.27 -8.47 17.07
N SER A 211 10.67 -7.21 17.14
CA SER A 211 11.97 -6.53 16.93
C SER A 211 13.05 -6.99 15.93
N ASN A 212 13.39 -5.99 15.10
CA ASN A 212 14.73 -5.46 14.76
C ASN A 212 15.49 -6.03 13.54
N GLY A 213 15.70 -5.13 12.56
CA GLY A 213 17.06 -4.81 12.11
C GLY A 213 17.32 -4.88 10.60
N LYS A 214 17.13 -3.73 9.93
CA LYS A 214 17.75 -3.24 8.67
C LYS A 214 18.56 -4.24 7.82
N TYR A 215 18.14 -4.47 6.57
CA TYR A 215 19.01 -4.93 5.47
C TYR A 215 18.71 -4.24 4.13
N ASN A 216 19.78 -3.91 3.40
CA ASN A 216 19.79 -3.44 2.01
C ASN A 216 19.56 -4.63 1.07
N TRP A 217 18.63 -4.49 0.12
CA TRP A 217 17.95 -5.64 -0.49
C TRP A 217 17.87 -5.66 -2.02
N PHE A 218 18.72 -4.92 -2.71
CA PHE A 218 18.64 -4.86 -4.18
C PHE A 218 19.98 -5.24 -4.82
N GLY A 219 20.24 -6.55 -4.80
CA GLY A 219 21.13 -7.25 -5.75
C GLY A 219 20.30 -8.15 -6.67
N GLU A 220 20.89 -8.57 -7.79
CA GLU A 220 20.27 -9.10 -9.02
C GLU A 220 19.32 -10.33 -8.91
N ASN A 221 19.07 -10.88 -7.71
CA ASN A 221 18.35 -12.15 -7.51
C ASN A 221 16.89 -12.07 -7.03
N ASN A 222 16.28 -10.87 -6.91
CA ASN A 222 14.96 -10.71 -6.26
C ASN A 222 13.73 -10.62 -7.18
N TYR A 223 13.89 -10.73 -8.49
CA TYR A 223 12.76 -10.65 -9.42
C TYR A 223 11.86 -11.89 -9.40
N ASN A 224 12.47 -13.08 -9.27
CA ASN A 224 11.74 -14.34 -9.09
C ASN A 224 10.89 -14.34 -7.82
N GLN A 225 11.23 -13.52 -6.82
CA GLN A 225 10.45 -13.36 -5.59
C GLN A 225 9.29 -12.39 -5.76
N THR A 226 9.43 -11.38 -6.63
CA THR A 226 8.36 -10.43 -6.93
C THR A 226 7.18 -11.15 -7.57
N VAL A 227 7.45 -12.07 -8.50
CA VAL A 227 6.44 -12.91 -9.17
C VAL A 227 5.60 -13.71 -8.18
N LEU A 228 6.13 -14.09 -7.01
CA LEU A 228 5.39 -14.89 -6.02
C LEU A 228 4.28 -14.13 -5.31
N PHE A 229 4.20 -12.82 -5.51
CA PHE A 229 3.10 -11.98 -5.02
C PHE A 229 2.05 -11.68 -6.09
N PHE A 230 2.32 -12.02 -7.35
CA PHE A 230 1.42 -11.87 -8.49
C PHE A 230 0.87 -13.23 -8.92
#